data_AF-A0A5C8LXR1-F1
#
_entry.id   AF-A0A5C8LXR1-F1
#
_cell.length_a   1.000
_cell.length_b   1.000
_cell.length_c   1.000
_cell.angle_alpha   90.00
_cell.angle_beta   90.00
_cell.angle_gamma   90.00
#
_symmetry.space_group_name_H-M   'P 1'
#
loop_
_entity.id
_entity.type
_entity.pdbx_description
1 polymer ?
#
loop_
_entity_poly.entity_id
_entity_poly.type
_entity_poly.pdbx_seq_one_letter_code
_entity_poly.pdbx_strand_id
1 'polypeptide(L)' 'MACGFDFEVFYGQVGHGFIQVHHLVPLHSIRKTYKLHPIKDLRPVCANCHAIIHKHKPELSIEELSNMINACKI' A
#
# COMPACT_ATOMS: atom_id res chain seq x y z
N MET A 1 3.26 -6.65 -1.73
CA MET A 1 3.25 -5.95 -0.43
C MET A 1 4.64 -5.40 -0.16
N ALA A 2 4.80 -4.16 0.30
CA ALA A 2 6.11 -3.51 0.40
C ALA A 2 7.00 -4.01 1.55
N CYS A 3 6.42 -4.48 2.67
CA CYS A 3 7.17 -4.72 3.92
C CYS A 3 7.19 -6.17 4.42
N GLY A 4 6.42 -7.09 3.81
CA GLY A 4 6.32 -8.46 4.30
C GLY A 4 5.48 -8.67 5.58
N PHE A 5 4.92 -7.61 6.20
CA PHE A 5 4.08 -7.72 7.40
C PHE A 5 2.76 -8.45 7.13
N ASP A 6 2.55 -9.55 7.84
CA ASP A 6 1.31 -10.33 7.80
C ASP A 6 0.53 -10.16 9.12
N PHE A 7 -0.72 -9.72 9.01
CA PHE A 7 -1.58 -9.46 10.17
C PHE A 7 -2.01 -10.73 10.89
N GLU A 8 -2.23 -11.83 10.16
CA GLU A 8 -2.62 -13.11 10.75
C GLU A 8 -1.43 -13.72 11.50
N VAL A 9 -0.23 -13.65 10.94
CA VAL A 9 0.99 -14.11 11.62
C VAL A 9 1.24 -13.33 12.91
N PHE A 10 1.02 -12.01 12.91
CA PHE A 10 1.31 -11.16 14.06
C PHE A 10 0.19 -11.14 15.12
N TYR A 11 -1.07 -11.02 14.70
CA TYR A 11 -2.23 -10.87 15.60
C TYR A 11 -3.06 -12.14 15.77
N GLY A 12 -2.77 -13.21 15.01
CA GLY A 12 -3.58 -14.43 14.97
C GLY A 12 -4.87 -14.23 14.19
N GLN A 13 -5.91 -15.02 14.55
CA GLN A 13 -7.17 -15.09 13.81
C GLN A 13 -7.85 -13.74 13.56
N VAL A 14 -7.69 -12.78 14.48
CA VAL A 14 -8.28 -11.43 14.33
C VAL A 14 -7.70 -10.65 13.14
N GLY A 15 -6.49 -11.00 12.70
CA GLY A 15 -5.83 -10.42 11.54
C GLY A 15 -6.11 -11.14 10.22
N HIS A 16 -6.83 -12.27 10.25
CA HIS A 16 -7.08 -13.09 9.05
C HIS A 16 -7.79 -12.29 7.95
N GLY A 17 -7.21 -12.29 6.75
CA GLY A 17 -7.75 -11.59 5.58
C GLY A 17 -7.69 -10.06 5.65
N PHE A 18 -7.08 -9.47 6.69
CA PHE A 18 -7.00 -8.02 6.82
C PHE A 18 -5.88 -7.43 5.95
N ILE A 19 -6.27 -6.61 4.97
CA ILE A 19 -5.35 -5.86 4.11
C ILE A 19 -6.03 -4.58 3.61
N GLN A 20 -5.26 -3.53 3.32
CA GLN A 20 -5.78 -2.30 2.71
C GLN A 20 -5.48 -2.30 1.21
N VAL A 21 -6.40 -1.74 0.43
CA VAL A 21 -6.25 -1.60 -1.03
C VAL A 21 -5.96 -0.14 -1.36
N HIS A 22 -4.81 0.10 -1.99
CA HIS A 22 -4.33 1.43 -2.33
C HIS A 22 -4.42 1.68 -3.84
N HIS A 23 -4.82 2.89 -4.24
CA HIS A 23 -4.88 3.31 -5.64
C HIS A 23 -3.51 3.84 -6.07
N LEU A 24 -2.94 3.24 -7.12
CA LEU A 24 -1.64 3.66 -7.66
C LEU A 24 -1.70 5.02 -8.37
N VAL A 25 -2.85 5.34 -8.96
CA VAL A 25 -3.13 6.66 -9.51
C VAL A 25 -4.02 7.40 -8.51
N PRO A 26 -3.57 8.52 -7.93
CA PRO A 26 -4.36 9.23 -6.93
C PRO A 26 -5.69 9.68 -7.51
N LEU A 27 -6.80 9.36 -6.86
CA LEU A 27 -8.14 9.65 -7.40
C LEU A 27 -8.35 11.15 -7.67
N HIS A 28 -7.75 12.03 -6.86
CA HIS A 28 -7.84 13.48 -7.06
C HIS A 28 -7.19 13.96 -8.37
N SER A 29 -6.25 13.19 -8.93
CA SER A 29 -5.63 13.48 -10.23
C SER A 29 -6.56 13.11 -11.41
N ILE A 30 -7.55 12.25 -11.17
CA ILE A 30 -8.47 11.74 -12.18
C ILE A 30 -9.65 12.71 -12.29
N ARG A 31 -9.56 13.66 -13.22
CA ARG A 31 -10.56 14.72 -13.43
C ARG A 31 -11.83 14.28 -14.16
N LYS A 32 -12.02 12.97 -14.38
CA LYS A 32 -13.15 12.36 -15.10
C LYS A 32 -13.47 10.99 -14.50
N THR A 33 -14.68 10.47 -14.77
CA THR A 33 -14.96 9.04 -14.54
C THR A 33 -13.98 8.19 -15.34
N TYR A 34 -13.33 7.23 -14.68
CA TYR A 34 -12.43 6.27 -15.33
C TYR A 34 -12.87 4.84 -15.00
N LYS A 35 -12.58 3.91 -15.92
CA LYS A 35 -12.80 2.49 -15.70
C LYS A 35 -11.64 1.93 -14.90
N LEU A 36 -11.89 1.63 -13.63
CA LEU A 36 -10.91 1.01 -12.74
C LEU A 36 -10.63 -0.42 -13.17
N HIS A 37 -9.35 -0.75 -13.29
CA HIS A 37 -8.85 -2.10 -13.54
C HIS A 37 -8.15 -2.60 -12.27
N PRO A 38 -8.77 -3.48 -11.46
CA PRO A 38 -8.28 -3.83 -10.12
C PRO A 38 -6.81 -4.27 -10.08
N ILE A 39 -6.38 -5.06 -11.06
CA ILE A 39 -5.00 -5.57 -11.14
C ILE A 39 -4.00 -4.50 -11.57
N LYS A 40 -4.40 -3.50 -12.36
CA LYS A 40 -3.47 -2.49 -12.89
C LYS A 40 -3.39 -1.28 -11.99
N ASP A 41 -4.51 -0.89 -11.39
CA ASP A 41 -4.65 0.40 -10.73
C ASP A 41 -4.58 0.30 -9.21
N LEU A 42 -4.70 -0.91 -8.65
CA LEU A 42 -4.73 -1.13 -7.21
C LEU A 42 -3.57 -2.00 -6.73
N ARG A 43 -3.13 -1.78 -5.49
CA ARG A 43 -2.17 -2.65 -4.80
C ARG A 43 -2.62 -2.93 -3.37
N PRO A 44 -2.64 -4.20 -2.94
CA PRO A 44 -2.77 -4.54 -1.54
C PRO A 44 -1.52 -4.14 -0.75
N VAL A 45 -1.73 -3.43 0.36
CA VAL A 45 -0.70 -2.95 1.29
C VAL A 45 -1.19 -3.08 2.74
N CYS A 46 -0.28 -3.25 3.69
CA CYS A 46 -0.66 -3.25 5.11
C CYS A 46 -1.02 -1.82 5.58
N ALA A 47 -1.75 -1.71 6.68
CA ALA A 47 -2.21 -0.42 7.20
C ALA A 47 -1.06 0.57 7.48
N ASN A 48 0.09 0.08 7.96
CA ASN A 48 1.26 0.92 8.24
C ASN A 48 1.89 1.43 6.94
N CYS A 49 2.10 0.56 5.95
CA CYS A 49 2.61 0.98 4.63
C CYS A 49 1.69 2.00 3.98
N HIS A 50 0.38 1.77 4.04
CA HIS A 50 -0.60 2.70 3.46
C HIS A 50 -0.54 4.08 4.12
N ALA A 51 -0.43 4.13 5.46
CA ALA A 51 -0.27 5.39 6.18
C ALA A 51 1.02 6.13 5.77
N ILE A 52 2.15 5.42 5.65
CA ILE A 52 3.44 6.02 5.25
C ILE A 52 3.41 6.54 3.81
N ILE A 53 2.80 5.82 2.86
CA ILE A 53 2.64 6.29 1.47
C ILE A 53 2.01 7.68 1.41
N HIS A 54 0.92 7.87 2.17
CA HIS A 54 0.18 9.14 2.18
C HIS A 54 0.78 10.22 3.10
N LYS A 55 1.82 9.90 3.89
CA LYS A 55 2.52 10.91 4.70
C LYS A 55 3.48 11.77 3.88
N HIS A 56 3.89 11.32 2.71
CA HIS A 56 4.74 12.08 1.79
C HIS A 56 3.91 12.79 0.70
N LYS A 57 4.41 13.91 0.17
CA LYS A 57 3.83 14.62 -0.99
C LYS A 57 4.93 14.99 -2.00
N PRO A 58 4.89 14.49 -3.24
CA PRO A 58 3.92 13.53 -3.79
C PRO A 58 3.94 12.19 -3.05
N GLU A 59 2.84 11.43 -3.11
CA GLU A 59 2.73 10.13 -2.41
C GLU A 59 3.87 9.19 -2.84
N LEU A 60 4.38 8.37 -1.91
CA LEU A 60 5.43 7.40 -2.24
C LEU A 60 4.87 6.28 -3.12
N SER A 61 5.64 5.89 -4.14
CA SER A 61 5.39 4.66 -4.86
C SER A 61 5.67 3.43 -3.98
N ILE A 62 5.09 2.29 -4.37
CA ILE A 62 5.35 1.00 -3.70
C ILE A 62 6.83 0.63 -3.76
N GLU A 63 7.52 0.99 -4.85
CA GLU A 63 8.94 0.71 -5.04
C GLU A 63 9.81 1.57 -4.13
N GLU A 64 9.55 2.87 -4.05
CA GLU A 64 10.26 3.76 -3.13
C GLU A 64 10.10 3.30 -1.67
N LEU A 65 8.88 2.97 -1.26
CA LEU A 65 8.62 2.45 0.09
C LEU A 65 9.37 1.13 0.33
N SER A 66 9.35 0.21 -0.62
CA SER A 66 10.07 -1.06 -0.54
C SER A 66 11.58 -0.82 -0.39
N ASN A 67 12.15 0.10 -1.17
CA ASN A 67 13.56 0.45 -1.10
C ASN A 67 13.94 1.07 0.25
N MET A 68 13.11 1.97 0.78
CA MET A 68 13.31 2.54 2.12
C MET A 68 13.34 1.47 3.21
N ILE A 69 12.42 0.50 3.15
CA ILE A 69 12.35 -0.59 4.14
C ILE A 69 13.55 -1.53 4.01
N ASN A 70 13.97 -1.86 2.78
CA ASN A 70 15.10 -2.74 2.55
C ASN A 70 16.45 -2.10 2.89
N ALA A 71 16.60 -0.78 2.69
CA ALA A 71 17.80 -0.03 3.08
C ALA A 71 17.99 0.06 4.59
N CYS A 72 16.90 -0.04 5.38
CA CYS A 72 16.91 -0.02 6.84
C CYS A 72 16.87 -1.41 7.48
N LYS A 73 17.03 -2.51 6.72
CA LYS A 73 17.17 -3.84 7.33
C LYS A 73 18.49 -3.89 8.12
N ILE A 74 18.36 -3.85 9.45
CA ILE A 74 19.40 -4.20 10.43
C ILE A 74 19.63 -5.71 10.37
#